data_AF-G3JDG8-F1
#
_entry.id   AF-G3JDG8-F1
#
_cell.length_a   1.000
_cell.length_b   1.000
_cell.length_c   1.000
_cell.angle_alpha   90.00
_cell.angle_beta   90.00
_cell.angle_gamma   90.00
#
_symmetry.space_group_name_H-M   'P 1'
#
loop_
_entity.id
_entity.type
_entity.pdbx_description
1 polymer ?
#
loop_
_entity_poly.entity_id
_entity_poly.type
_entity_poly.pdbx_seq_one_letter_code
_entity_poly.pdbx_strand_id
1 'polypeptide(L)'
;MGVSVPGAPPTPPATQHTAATSGGISATSPFSQQRERLILELLPFKDAAKFHEWLRGGPVQGAWREFQHDLLTHVPADRPDPDKAKTAQATKDAINTRSQKFLFYHPDKSDWSPEDHYVRFMTIVILDSLLANLWSDSDWRKRNLDICKAVYEVLFFLKASHYINHQDPPGYSC
;
A
#
# COMPACT_ATOMS: atom_id res chain seq x y z
N MET A 1 -66.82 -27.33 41.17
CA MET A 1 -66.01 -26.28 40.51
C MET A 1 -65.76 -26.71 39.08
N GLY A 2 -66.35 -26.03 38.12
CA GLY A 2 -66.14 -26.31 36.71
C GLY A 2 -66.58 -25.11 35.90
N VAL A 3 -65.69 -24.61 35.04
CA VAL A 3 -66.01 -24.06 33.71
C VAL A 3 -64.71 -23.88 32.92
N SER A 4 -64.86 -24.15 31.63
CA SER A 4 -63.93 -24.27 30.51
C SER A 4 -63.11 -23.01 30.14
N VAL A 5 -62.00 -23.25 29.44
CA VAL A 5 -61.17 -22.31 28.65
C VAL A 5 -61.80 -22.16 27.24
N PRO A 6 -61.81 -20.99 26.55
CA PRO A 6 -60.74 -20.68 25.56
C PRO A 6 -60.52 -19.19 25.19
N GLY A 7 -59.39 -18.91 24.53
CA GLY A 7 -59.29 -17.85 23.51
C GLY A 7 -58.09 -16.89 23.63
N ALA A 8 -56.94 -17.29 23.08
CA ALA A 8 -55.81 -16.39 22.84
C ALA A 8 -56.04 -15.55 21.56
N PRO A 9 -55.72 -14.24 21.53
CA PRO A 9 -55.67 -13.45 20.31
C PRO A 9 -54.35 -13.66 19.52
N PRO A 10 -54.33 -13.44 18.19
CA PRO A 10 -53.26 -13.86 17.29
C PRO A 10 -52.06 -12.90 17.27
N THR A 11 -50.86 -13.47 17.20
CA THR A 11 -49.57 -12.80 16.98
C THR A 11 -49.46 -12.30 15.52
N PRO A 12 -48.97 -11.07 15.25
CA PRO A 12 -48.67 -10.64 13.89
C PRO A 12 -47.37 -11.30 13.37
N PRO A 13 -47.25 -11.58 12.06
CA PRO A 13 -46.05 -12.14 11.48
C PRO A 13 -44.99 -11.04 11.31
N ALA A 14 -43.81 -11.21 11.90
CA ALA A 14 -42.66 -10.39 11.56
C ALA A 14 -42.03 -10.93 10.27
N THR A 15 -42.26 -10.19 9.19
CA THR A 15 -41.73 -10.39 7.83
C THR A 15 -40.21 -10.55 7.84
N GLN A 16 -39.74 -11.60 7.17
CA GLN A 16 -38.33 -11.81 6.84
C GLN A 16 -37.83 -10.69 5.92
N HIS A 17 -36.74 -10.03 6.32
CA HIS A 17 -35.85 -9.35 5.36
C HIS A 17 -34.50 -10.06 5.39
N THR A 18 -34.42 -11.12 4.60
CA THR A 18 -33.16 -11.61 4.04
C THR A 18 -32.71 -10.58 3.00
N ALA A 19 -31.62 -9.86 3.29
CA ALA A 19 -30.81 -9.17 2.29
C ALA A 19 -29.35 -9.37 2.72
N ALA A 20 -28.75 -10.46 2.29
CA ALA A 20 -27.88 -10.48 1.11
C ALA A 20 -26.62 -9.64 1.33
N THR A 21 -25.56 -10.34 1.75
CA THR A 21 -24.17 -10.03 1.42
C THR A 21 -24.06 -9.43 0.03
N SER A 22 -23.67 -8.16 -0.04
CA SER A 22 -23.11 -7.55 -1.23
C SER A 22 -21.80 -6.91 -0.81
N GLY A 23 -20.70 -7.46 -1.34
CA GLY A 23 -19.34 -7.21 -0.91
C GLY A 23 -19.00 -5.73 -0.79
N GLY A 24 -18.22 -5.44 0.26
CA GLY A 24 -17.56 -4.15 0.44
C GLY A 24 -16.70 -3.85 -0.78
N ILE A 25 -17.22 -3.01 -1.66
CA ILE A 25 -16.39 -2.24 -2.57
C ILE A 25 -15.66 -1.28 -1.64
N SER A 26 -14.42 -1.61 -1.26
CA SER A 26 -13.56 -0.68 -0.54
C SER A 26 -13.60 0.63 -1.32
N ALA A 27 -14.24 1.64 -0.76
CA ALA A 27 -14.40 2.94 -1.40
C ALA A 27 -13.02 3.61 -1.42
N THR A 28 -12.22 3.26 -2.42
CA THR A 28 -10.99 3.95 -2.73
C THR A 28 -11.35 5.39 -3.00
N SER A 29 -10.87 6.32 -2.17
CA SER A 29 -11.06 7.76 -2.34
C SER A 29 -10.83 8.17 -3.81
N PRO A 30 -11.62 9.07 -4.41
CA PRO A 30 -11.42 9.54 -5.78
C PRO A 30 -9.98 9.99 -6.06
N PHE A 31 -9.31 10.51 -5.04
CA PHE A 31 -7.91 10.90 -5.08
C PHE A 31 -6.95 9.70 -5.24
N SER A 32 -7.26 8.57 -4.62
CA SER A 32 -6.50 7.33 -4.77
C SER A 32 -6.68 6.71 -6.16
N GLN A 33 -7.87 6.81 -6.77
CA GLN A 33 -8.11 6.38 -8.16
C GLN A 33 -7.37 7.26 -9.17
N GLN A 34 -7.36 8.58 -8.96
CA GLN A 34 -6.61 9.49 -9.83
C GLN A 34 -5.10 9.27 -9.72
N ARG A 35 -4.57 9.04 -8.51
CA ARG A 35 -3.16 8.70 -8.31
C ARG A 35 -2.79 7.35 -8.89
N GLU A 36 -3.65 6.35 -8.74
CA GLU A 36 -3.48 5.05 -9.35
C GLU A 36 -3.35 5.16 -10.88
N ARG A 37 -4.23 5.93 -11.52
CA ARG A 37 -4.15 6.17 -12.97
C ARG A 37 -2.82 6.82 -13.38
N LEU A 38 -2.36 7.81 -12.64
CA LEU A 38 -1.07 8.47 -12.89
C LEU A 38 0.11 7.49 -12.70
N ILE A 39 0.04 6.60 -11.70
CA ILE A 39 1.07 5.59 -11.46
C ILE A 39 1.09 4.54 -12.58
N LEU A 40 -0.08 4.14 -13.07
CA LEU A 40 -0.19 3.23 -14.23
C LEU A 40 0.42 3.83 -15.50
N GLU A 41 0.40 5.15 -15.68
CA GLU A 41 1.08 5.82 -16.79
C GLU A 41 2.62 5.80 -16.66
N LEU A 42 3.14 5.68 -15.43
CA LEU A 42 4.58 5.66 -15.15
C LEU A 42 5.19 4.26 -15.21
N LEU A 43 4.37 3.23 -15.00
CA LEU A 43 4.78 1.83 -14.94
C LEU A 43 4.41 1.09 -16.24
N PRO A 44 5.07 -0.03 -16.58
CA PRO A 44 4.77 -0.77 -17.81
C PRO A 44 3.47 -1.61 -17.70
N PHE A 45 2.52 -1.20 -16.86
CA PHE A 45 1.24 -1.88 -16.68
C PHE A 45 0.20 -1.27 -17.60
N LYS A 46 -0.39 -2.09 -18.46
CA LYS A 46 -1.54 -1.70 -19.31
C LYS A 46 -2.89 -1.95 -18.65
N ASP A 47 -2.88 -2.64 -17.51
CA ASP A 47 -4.05 -3.13 -16.80
C ASP A 47 -3.84 -2.91 -15.30
N ALA A 48 -4.82 -2.26 -14.66
CA ALA A 48 -4.84 -2.02 -13.23
C ALA A 48 -4.79 -3.33 -12.44
N ALA A 49 -5.43 -4.41 -12.91
CA ALA A 49 -5.44 -5.69 -12.19
C ALA A 49 -4.01 -6.26 -12.02
N LYS A 50 -3.17 -6.14 -13.05
CA LYS A 50 -1.76 -6.57 -13.00
C LYS A 50 -0.91 -5.70 -12.09
N PHE A 51 -1.18 -4.40 -12.04
CA PHE A 51 -0.53 -3.51 -11.09
C PHE A 51 -0.88 -3.89 -9.65
N HIS A 52 -2.16 -4.12 -9.35
CA HIS A 52 -2.61 -4.57 -8.04
C HIS A 52 -2.07 -5.96 -7.66
N GLU A 53 -1.95 -6.86 -8.63
CA GLU A 53 -1.30 -8.16 -8.43
C GLU A 53 0.17 -7.99 -8.07
N TRP A 54 0.91 -7.16 -8.80
CA TRP A 54 2.30 -6.83 -8.49
C TRP A 54 2.46 -6.16 -7.12
N LEU A 55 1.58 -5.20 -6.78
CA LEU A 55 1.55 -4.58 -5.46
C LEU A 55 1.34 -5.60 -4.34
N ARG A 56 0.46 -6.58 -4.54
CA ARG A 56 0.22 -7.68 -3.60
C ARG A 56 1.29 -8.78 -3.66
N GLY A 57 2.23 -8.69 -4.59
CA GLY A 57 3.32 -9.63 -4.76
C GLY A 57 4.28 -9.64 -3.57
N GLY A 58 4.94 -10.79 -3.37
CA GLY A 58 5.88 -11.02 -2.27
C GLY A 58 6.96 -9.93 -2.13
N PRO A 59 7.65 -9.52 -3.20
CA PRO A 59 8.67 -8.47 -3.14
C PRO A 59 8.16 -7.13 -2.59
N VAL A 60 7.09 -6.60 -3.18
CA VAL A 60 6.53 -5.29 -2.79
C VAL A 60 5.96 -5.36 -1.37
N GLN A 61 5.22 -6.41 -1.04
CA GLN A 61 4.65 -6.58 0.30
C GLN A 61 5.71 -6.85 1.38
N GLY A 62 6.82 -7.52 1.02
CA GLY A 62 7.95 -7.72 1.91
C GLY A 62 8.64 -6.40 2.25
N ALA A 63 9.03 -5.64 1.24
CA ALA A 63 9.64 -4.33 1.41
C ALA A 63 8.70 -3.34 2.10
N TRP A 64 7.39 -3.39 1.80
CA TRP A 64 6.39 -2.56 2.45
C TRP A 64 6.26 -2.86 3.94
N ARG A 65 6.21 -4.13 4.34
CA ARG A 65 6.17 -4.52 5.76
C ARG A 65 7.42 -4.11 6.52
N GLU A 66 8.60 -4.26 5.91
CA GLU A 66 9.87 -3.75 6.47
C GLU A 66 9.79 -2.23 6.68
N PHE A 67 9.31 -1.49 5.68
CA PHE A 67 9.14 -0.04 5.75
C PHE A 67 8.13 0.40 6.83
N GLN A 68 6.99 -0.30 6.94
CA GLN A 68 6.00 -0.03 7.98
C GLN A 68 6.61 -0.22 9.37
N HIS A 69 7.22 -1.39 9.60
CA HIS A 69 7.81 -1.75 10.88
C HIS A 69 8.92 -0.77 11.26
N ASP A 70 9.89 -0.56 10.38
CA ASP A 70 11.11 0.17 10.72
C ASP A 70 10.91 1.70 10.74
N LEU A 71 9.95 2.23 9.97
CA LEU A 71 9.72 3.67 9.91
C LEU A 71 8.35 4.10 10.45
N LEU A 72 7.25 3.55 9.93
CA LEU A 72 5.91 4.09 10.23
C LEU A 72 5.44 3.81 11.66
N THR A 73 5.98 2.78 12.35
CA THR A 73 5.66 2.55 13.77
C THR A 73 6.40 3.50 14.71
N HIS A 74 7.51 4.08 14.26
CA HIS A 74 8.44 4.85 15.09
C HIS A 74 8.41 6.36 14.80
N VAL A 75 7.94 6.76 13.62
CA VAL A 75 7.97 8.16 13.17
C VAL A 75 6.56 8.74 13.10
N PRO A 76 6.34 9.95 13.66
CA PRO A 76 5.07 10.65 13.56
C PRO A 76 4.57 10.83 12.11
N ALA A 77 3.26 10.70 11.91
CA ALA A 77 2.62 10.75 10.60
C ALA A 77 2.71 12.14 9.93
N ASP A 78 2.98 13.19 10.69
CA ASP A 78 3.09 14.60 10.26
C ASP A 78 4.50 14.97 9.76
N ARG A 79 5.47 14.06 9.82
CA ARG A 79 6.81 14.29 9.27
C ARG A 79 6.73 14.57 7.76
N PRO A 80 7.42 15.60 7.25
CA PRO A 80 7.51 15.83 5.81
C PRO A 80 8.19 14.65 5.11
N ASP A 81 7.62 14.22 4.00
CA ASP A 81 8.22 13.22 3.13
C ASP A 81 9.53 13.72 2.51
N PRO A 82 10.53 12.84 2.30
CA PRO A 82 11.76 13.17 1.60
C PRO A 82 11.52 13.76 0.20
N ASP A 83 12.46 14.57 -0.28
CA ASP A 83 12.39 15.06 -1.66
C ASP A 83 12.50 13.90 -2.66
N LYS A 84 11.53 13.83 -3.58
CA LYS A 84 11.43 12.77 -4.58
C LYS A 84 12.65 12.69 -5.50
N ALA A 85 13.17 13.84 -5.94
CA ALA A 85 14.30 13.87 -6.88
C ALA A 85 15.59 13.38 -6.21
N LYS A 86 15.85 13.85 -4.98
CA LYS A 86 16.99 13.39 -4.16
C LYS A 86 16.91 11.91 -3.83
N THR A 87 15.74 11.44 -3.42
CA THR A 87 15.52 10.03 -3.05
C THR A 87 15.66 9.10 -4.26
N ALA A 88 15.13 9.51 -5.43
CA ALA A 88 15.29 8.77 -6.68
C ALA A 88 16.77 8.70 -7.11
N GLN A 89 17.51 9.81 -6.98
CA GLN A 89 18.93 9.84 -7.30
C GLN A 89 19.74 8.94 -6.35
N ALA A 90 19.50 9.03 -5.03
CA ALA A 90 20.14 8.17 -4.04
C ALA A 90 19.86 6.68 -4.28
N THR A 91 18.62 6.33 -4.65
CA THR A 91 18.24 4.95 -5.01
C THR A 91 18.97 4.45 -6.24
N LYS A 92 19.00 5.25 -7.31
CA LYS A 92 19.77 4.93 -8.51
C LYS A 92 21.23 4.68 -8.17
N ASP A 93 21.84 5.55 -7.36
CA ASP A 93 23.24 5.43 -6.98
C ASP A 93 23.48 4.19 -6.12
N ALA A 94 22.57 3.88 -5.18
CA ALA A 94 22.62 2.66 -4.39
C ALA A 94 22.59 1.38 -5.24
N ILE A 95 21.71 1.33 -6.25
CA ILE A 95 21.62 0.19 -7.17
C ILE A 95 22.88 0.09 -8.03
N ASN A 96 23.33 1.19 -8.64
CA ASN A 96 24.46 1.18 -9.55
C ASN A 96 25.79 0.87 -8.85
N THR A 97 25.96 1.34 -7.61
CA THR A 97 27.14 1.06 -6.79
C THR A 97 27.06 -0.26 -6.03
N ARG A 98 25.92 -0.97 -6.13
CA ARG A 98 25.63 -2.18 -5.34
C ARG A 98 25.86 -1.96 -3.84
N SER A 99 25.31 -0.87 -3.32
CA SER A 99 25.50 -0.44 -1.94
C SER A 99 25.06 -1.52 -0.95
N GLN A 100 26.02 -2.09 -0.21
CA GLN A 100 25.74 -3.13 0.78
C GLN A 100 24.81 -2.65 1.91
N LYS A 101 24.81 -1.34 2.20
CA LYS A 101 23.86 -0.73 3.14
C LYS A 101 22.41 -1.05 2.75
N PHE A 102 22.09 -0.93 1.47
CA PHE A 102 20.71 -1.07 0.99
C PHE A 102 20.41 -2.40 0.30
N LEU A 103 21.40 -3.28 0.10
CA LEU A 103 21.19 -4.59 -0.51
C LEU A 103 21.00 -5.70 0.52
N PHE A 104 21.77 -5.69 1.61
CA PHE A 104 21.67 -6.73 2.63
C PHE A 104 20.58 -6.42 3.64
N TYR A 105 20.00 -7.48 4.21
CA TYR A 105 19.13 -7.35 5.36
C TYR A 105 19.98 -6.97 6.56
N HIS A 106 19.61 -5.86 7.21
CA HIS A 106 20.21 -5.39 8.46
C HIS A 106 19.17 -5.57 9.57
N PRO A 107 19.40 -6.45 10.55
CA PRO A 107 18.46 -6.67 11.65
C PRO A 107 18.43 -5.47 12.61
N ASP A 108 19.56 -4.76 12.73
CA ASP A 108 19.68 -3.50 13.46
C ASP A 108 19.83 -2.36 12.45
N LYS A 109 18.84 -1.47 12.43
CA LYS A 109 18.80 -0.26 11.59
C LYS A 109 18.72 1.00 12.45
N SER A 110 19.22 0.93 13.69
CA SER A 110 19.14 2.04 14.66
C SER A 110 19.89 3.30 14.20
N ASP A 111 20.86 3.18 13.29
CA ASP A 111 21.61 4.28 12.69
C ASP A 111 21.01 4.79 11.38
N TRP A 112 19.89 4.22 10.93
CA TRP A 112 19.27 4.61 9.66
C TRP A 112 18.43 5.87 9.80
N SER A 113 18.64 6.79 8.86
CA SER A 113 17.74 7.91 8.67
C SER A 113 16.44 7.46 8.02
N PRO A 114 15.33 8.18 8.18
CA PRO A 114 14.10 7.89 7.43
C PRO A 114 14.30 7.85 5.93
N GLU A 115 15.14 8.73 5.40
CA GLU A 115 15.52 8.75 3.99
C GLU A 115 16.16 7.42 3.56
N ASP A 116 16.96 6.78 4.44
CA ASP A 116 17.54 5.46 4.17
C ASP A 116 16.46 4.37 4.02
N HIS A 117 15.39 4.42 4.81
CA HIS A 117 14.28 3.46 4.70
C HIS A 117 13.52 3.62 3.37
N TYR A 118 13.37 4.84 2.85
CA TYR A 118 12.80 5.07 1.51
C TYR A 118 13.71 4.48 0.43
N VAL A 119 15.01 4.78 0.49
CA VAL A 119 15.99 4.28 -0.48
C VAL A 119 16.03 2.75 -0.45
N ARG A 120 15.97 2.12 0.73
CA ARG A 120 15.91 0.66 0.90
C ARG A 120 14.67 0.07 0.26
N PHE A 121 13.49 0.60 0.56
CA PHE A 121 12.24 0.15 -0.05
C PHE A 121 12.35 0.17 -1.58
N MET A 122 12.74 1.33 -2.13
CA MET A 122 12.82 1.52 -3.58
C MET A 122 13.87 0.61 -4.22
N THR A 123 15.03 0.46 -3.57
CA THR A 123 16.12 -0.41 -4.05
C THR A 123 15.67 -1.86 -4.20
N ILE A 124 15.02 -2.41 -3.17
CA ILE A 124 14.53 -3.79 -3.20
C ILE A 124 13.45 -3.98 -4.27
N VAL A 125 12.45 -3.11 -4.28
CA VAL A 125 11.35 -3.21 -5.25
C VAL A 125 11.84 -3.14 -6.69
N ILE A 126 12.77 -2.24 -7.00
CA ILE A 126 13.34 -2.12 -8.35
C ILE A 126 14.15 -3.36 -8.73
N LEU A 127 15.03 -3.84 -7.85
CA LEU A 127 15.87 -5.01 -8.13
C LEU A 127 15.03 -6.27 -8.38
N ASP A 128 14.04 -6.53 -7.53
CA ASP A 128 13.13 -7.66 -7.72
C ASP A 128 12.29 -7.50 -8.98
N SER A 129 11.91 -6.27 -9.34
CA SER A 129 11.17 -6.01 -10.58
C SER A 129 12.02 -6.21 -11.83
N LEU A 130 13.32 -5.89 -11.79
CA LEU A 130 14.27 -6.20 -12.85
C LEU A 130 14.47 -7.72 -12.98
N LEU A 131 14.61 -8.44 -11.86
CA LEU A 131 14.72 -9.90 -11.85
C LEU A 131 13.45 -10.58 -12.39
N ALA A 132 12.28 -10.02 -12.11
CA ALA A 132 11.00 -10.49 -12.64
C ALA A 132 10.73 -10.04 -14.09
N ASN A 133 11.67 -9.36 -14.75
CA ASN A 133 11.54 -8.80 -16.10
C ASN A 133 10.34 -7.83 -16.27
N LEU A 134 9.95 -7.13 -15.20
CA LEU A 134 9.00 -6.02 -15.33
C LEU A 134 9.61 -4.88 -16.15
N TRP A 135 10.88 -4.60 -15.90
CA TRP A 135 11.73 -3.75 -16.72
C TRP A 135 12.89 -4.56 -17.26
N SER A 136 13.29 -4.31 -18.50
CA SER A 136 14.51 -4.88 -19.05
C SER A 136 15.75 -4.14 -18.56
N ASP A 137 16.92 -4.76 -18.67
CA ASP A 137 18.21 -4.08 -18.47
C ASP A 137 18.36 -2.83 -19.34
N SER A 138 17.81 -2.85 -20.57
CA SER A 138 17.81 -1.69 -21.45
C SER A 138 16.95 -0.55 -20.88
N ASP A 139 15.78 -0.86 -20.34
CA ASP A 139 14.90 0.14 -19.70
C ASP A 139 15.61 0.79 -18.51
N TRP A 140 16.26 -0.02 -17.67
CA TRP A 140 17.06 0.49 -16.56
C TRP A 140 18.18 1.43 -17.04
N ARG A 141 18.95 1.02 -18.06
CA ARG A 141 20.06 1.84 -18.58
C ARG A 141 19.60 3.18 -19.16
N LYS A 142 18.43 3.22 -19.80
CA LYS A 142 17.92 4.42 -20.47
C LYS A 142 17.11 5.34 -19.56
N ARG A 143 16.38 4.77 -18.59
CA ARG A 143 15.35 5.47 -17.82
C ARG A 143 15.39 5.19 -16.31
N ASN A 144 16.53 4.79 -15.75
CA ASN A 144 16.67 4.48 -14.31
C ASN A 144 16.07 5.55 -13.37
N LEU A 145 16.26 6.84 -13.65
CA LEU A 145 15.70 7.90 -12.82
C LEU A 145 14.18 7.98 -12.89
N ASP A 146 13.58 7.76 -14.06
CA ASP A 146 12.12 7.73 -14.20
C ASP A 146 11.53 6.54 -13.46
N ILE A 147 12.19 5.37 -13.56
CA ILE A 147 11.82 4.15 -12.83
C ILE A 147 11.88 4.42 -11.32
N CYS A 148 12.96 5.03 -10.83
CA CYS A 148 13.07 5.39 -9.42
C CYS A 148 11.94 6.34 -8.98
N LYS A 149 11.64 7.38 -9.76
CA LYS A 149 10.52 8.30 -9.45
C LYS A 149 9.17 7.57 -9.45
N ALA A 150 8.94 6.65 -10.38
CA ALA A 150 7.72 5.86 -10.43
C ALA A 150 7.54 4.99 -9.18
N VAL A 151 8.61 4.32 -8.72
CA VAL A 151 8.57 3.51 -7.50
C VAL A 151 8.41 4.37 -6.25
N TYR A 152 8.93 5.61 -6.24
CA TYR A 152 8.64 6.57 -5.18
C TYR A 152 7.13 6.87 -5.09
N GLU A 153 6.44 7.07 -6.22
CA GLU A 153 4.98 7.26 -6.23
C GLU A 153 4.23 6.03 -5.73
N VAL A 154 4.71 4.82 -6.06
CA VAL A 154 4.16 3.58 -5.52
C VAL A 154 4.26 3.55 -4.00
N LEU A 155 5.42 3.90 -3.42
CA LEU A 155 5.57 4.00 -1.97
C LEU A 155 4.59 5.02 -1.38
N PHE A 156 4.45 6.18 -2.02
CA PHE A 156 3.53 7.23 -1.58
C PHE A 156 2.06 6.79 -1.63
N PHE A 157 1.69 6.04 -2.67
CA PHE A 157 0.38 5.42 -2.80
C PHE A 157 0.12 4.45 -1.64
N LEU A 158 1.06 3.54 -1.35
CA LEU A 158 0.95 2.59 -0.24
C LEU A 158 0.81 3.30 1.12
N LYS A 159 1.61 4.34 1.36
CA LYS A 159 1.49 5.19 2.56
C LYS A 159 0.11 5.84 2.68
N ALA A 160 -0.39 6.44 1.60
CA ALA A 160 -1.71 7.08 1.61
C ALA A 160 -2.82 6.06 1.89
N SER A 161 -2.78 4.89 1.25
CA SER A 161 -3.72 3.79 1.49
C SER A 161 -3.65 3.29 2.93
N HIS A 162 -2.46 3.21 3.53
CA HIS A 162 -2.28 2.84 4.92
C HIS A 162 -3.00 3.78 5.88
N TYR A 163 -2.79 5.09 5.75
CA TYR A 163 -3.41 6.07 6.64
C TYR A 163 -4.93 6.14 6.47
N ILE A 164 -5.46 6.01 5.25
CA ILE A 164 -6.92 5.96 5.02
C ILE A 164 -7.54 4.77 5.76
N ASN A 165 -6.88 3.60 5.76
CA ASN A 165 -7.38 2.41 6.42
C ASN A 165 -7.24 2.42 7.95
N HIS A 166 -6.37 3.28 8.50
CA HIS A 166 -6.13 3.40 9.95
C HIS A 166 -6.79 4.64 10.58
N GLN A 167 -7.55 5.43 9.82
CA GLN A 167 -8.43 6.44 10.41
C GLN A 167 -9.64 5.74 11.02
N ASP A 168 -9.68 5.67 12.36
CA ASP A 168 -10.89 5.29 13.09
C ASP A 168 -12.06 6.16 12.63
N PRO A 169 -13.28 5.61 12.45
CA PRO A 169 -14.44 6.44 12.16
C PRO A 169 -14.61 7.48 13.29
N PRO A 170 -15.02 8.72 12.99
CA PRO A 170 -15.24 9.72 14.03
C PRO A 170 -16.23 9.17 15.05
N GLY A 171 -15.76 8.97 16.28
CA GLY A 171 -16.60 8.56 17.39
C GLY A 171 -17.60 9.68 17.68
N TYR A 172 -18.85 9.49 17.26
CA TYR A 172 -19.93 10.35 17.73
C TYR A 172 -20.16 10.03 19.20
N SER A 173 -19.57 10.84 20.08
CA SER A 173 -19.92 10.84 21.50
C SER A 173 -21.33 11.44 21.59
N CYS A 174 -22.30 10.62 22.00
CA CYS A 174 -23.65 11.03 22.33
C CYS A 174 -23.76 11.55 23.76
#